data_AF-A0A1E4EXC8-F1
#
_entry.id   AF-A0A1E4EXC8-F1
#
_cell.length_a   1.000
_cell.length_b   1.000
_cell.length_c   1.000
_cell.angle_alpha   90.00
_cell.angle_beta   90.00
_cell.angle_gamma   90.00
#
_symmetry.space_group_name_H-M   'P 1'
#
loop_
_entity.id
_entity.type
_entity.pdbx_description
1 polymer ?
#
loop_
_entity_poly.entity_id
_entity_poly.type
_entity_poly.pdbx_seq_one_letter_code
_entity_poly.pdbx_strand_id
1 'polypeptide(L)'
;MRIEIFAFKAGENGPELDESKPVATVTTTQRGGVLDIVDQSRATILRRLFEQPLLVLSGGPVQTQEGEVLADTAATQAAWSPEALEELIHYKLPGHGLAARIVGH
;
A
#
# COMPACT_ATOMS: atom_id res chain seq x y z
N MET A 1 8.63 -5.20 -7.64
CA MET A 1 7.56 -4.39 -8.26
C MET A 1 7.66 -2.98 -7.72
N ARG A 2 7.41 -1.96 -8.55
CA ARG A 2 7.37 -0.56 -8.10
C ARG A 2 5.95 -0.01 -8.32
N ILE A 3 5.43 0.69 -7.33
CA ILE A 3 4.12 1.32 -7.36
C ILE A 3 4.33 2.81 -7.12
N GLU A 4 3.76 3.64 -7.96
CA GLU A 4 3.80 5.09 -7.83
C GLU A 4 2.41 5.59 -7.47
N ILE A 5 2.30 6.39 -6.41
CA ILE A 5 1.05 6.89 -5.85
C ILE A 5 0.94 8.37 -6.17
N PHE A 6 -0.22 8.77 -6.67
CA PHE A 6 -0.55 10.14 -7.07
C PHE A 6 -1.87 10.59 -6.45
N ALA A 7 -2.07 11.89 -6.39
CA ALA A 7 -3.39 12.46 -6.13
C ALA A 7 -4.31 12.26 -7.35
N PHE A 8 -5.62 12.27 -7.12
CA PHE A 8 -6.55 12.46 -8.23
C PHE A 8 -6.61 13.92 -8.67
N LYS A 9 -6.78 14.13 -9.98
CA LYS A 9 -7.33 15.34 -10.57
C LYS A 9 -8.74 15.07 -11.08
N ALA A 10 -9.53 16.12 -11.21
CA ALA A 10 -10.78 16.05 -11.94
C ALA A 10 -10.45 15.89 -13.44
N GLY A 11 -10.83 14.76 -14.02
CA GLY A 11 -10.80 14.52 -15.45
C GLY A 11 -12.18 14.70 -16.08
N GLU A 12 -12.22 14.80 -17.41
CA GLU A 12 -13.49 14.92 -18.15
C GLU A 12 -14.39 13.68 -18.00
N ASN A 13 -13.80 12.52 -17.73
CA ASN A 13 -14.51 11.23 -17.62
C ASN A 13 -14.48 10.61 -16.22
N GLY A 14 -14.09 11.38 -15.19
CA GLY A 14 -13.98 10.91 -13.81
C GLY A 14 -12.64 11.28 -13.16
N PRO A 15 -12.36 10.73 -11.96
CA PRO A 15 -11.09 10.97 -11.27
C PRO A 15 -9.93 10.33 -12.03
N GLU A 16 -8.98 11.15 -12.45
CA GLU A 16 -7.79 10.72 -13.19
C GLU A 16 -6.53 10.88 -12.32
N LEU A 17 -5.49 10.08 -12.61
CA LEU A 17 -4.18 10.23 -11.98
C LEU A 17 -3.58 11.61 -12.31
N ASP A 18 -3.22 12.37 -11.28
CA ASP A 18 -2.45 13.62 -11.43
C ASP A 18 -0.95 13.32 -11.36
N GLU A 19 -0.36 12.96 -12.51
CA GLU A 19 1.07 12.65 -12.62
C GLU A 19 2.00 13.81 -12.23
N SER A 20 1.46 15.05 -12.18
CA SER A 20 2.21 16.22 -11.74
C SER A 20 2.37 16.30 -10.21
N LYS A 21 1.59 15.49 -9.46
CA LYS A 21 1.56 15.48 -8.00
C LYS A 21 1.87 14.08 -7.46
N PRO A 22 3.15 13.67 -7.51
CA PRO A 22 3.58 12.44 -6.85
C PRO A 22 3.38 12.57 -5.34
N VAL A 23 2.72 11.57 -4.76
CA VAL A 23 2.41 11.51 -3.33
C VAL A 23 3.38 10.56 -2.63
N ALA A 24 3.63 9.38 -3.20
CA ALA A 24 4.56 8.41 -2.65
C ALA A 24 5.01 7.39 -3.69
N THR A 25 6.09 6.67 -3.40
CA THR A 25 6.53 5.48 -4.15
C THR A 25 6.61 4.31 -3.19
N VAL A 26 6.07 3.17 -3.60
CA VAL A 26 6.22 1.90 -2.92
C VAL A 26 7.10 0.99 -3.77
N THR A 27 8.15 0.45 -3.18
CA THR A 27 9.03 -0.52 -3.84
C THR A 27 8.97 -1.82 -3.07
N THR A 28 8.56 -2.91 -3.73
CA THR A 28 8.55 -4.24 -3.11
C THR A 28 9.67 -5.13 -3.60
N THR A 29 10.20 -5.89 -2.64
CA THR A 29 11.22 -6.92 -2.79
C THR A 29 10.69 -8.22 -2.19
N GLN A 30 11.36 -9.35 -2.44
CA GLN A 30 11.00 -10.64 -1.83
C GLN A 30 11.09 -10.64 -0.30
N ARG A 31 11.73 -9.63 0.32
CA ARG A 31 11.91 -9.52 1.77
C ARG A 31 10.96 -8.54 2.45
N GLY A 32 10.16 -7.81 1.67
CA GLY A 32 9.26 -6.75 2.16
C GLY A 32 9.23 -5.56 1.20
N GLY A 33 8.61 -4.46 1.63
CA GLY A 33 8.52 -3.23 0.85
C GLY A 33 9.05 -2.00 1.57
N VAL A 34 9.33 -0.98 0.76
CA VAL A 34 9.77 0.34 1.18
C VAL A 34 8.75 1.35 0.69
N LEU A 35 8.21 2.16 1.61
CA LEU A 35 7.33 3.29 1.31
C LEU A 35 8.14 4.59 1.41
N ASP A 36 8.30 5.28 0.29
CA ASP A 36 8.92 6.61 0.22
C ASP A 36 7.83 7.66 0.02
N ILE A 37 7.64 8.54 1.00
CA ILE A 37 6.56 9.54 1.00
C ILE A 37 7.10 10.89 0.56
N VAL A 38 6.56 11.41 -0.55
CA VAL A 38 6.90 12.72 -1.09
C VAL A 38 6.01 13.79 -0.47
N ASP A 39 4.69 13.55 -0.40
CA ASP A 39 3.73 14.48 0.21
C ASP A 39 3.49 14.13 1.69
N GLN A 40 4.15 14.89 2.56
CA GLN A 40 4.07 14.69 4.01
C GLN A 40 2.65 14.95 4.58
N SER A 41 1.79 15.70 3.88
CA SER A 41 0.39 15.89 4.32
C SER A 41 -0.42 14.59 4.28
N ARG A 42 0.04 13.62 3.46
CA ARG A 42 -0.56 12.29 3.33
C ARG A 42 0.22 11.20 4.07
N ALA A 43 1.31 11.55 4.77
CA ALA A 43 2.17 10.56 5.41
C ALA A 43 1.43 9.64 6.38
N THR A 44 0.59 10.21 7.25
CA THR A 44 -0.16 9.44 8.24
C THR A 44 -1.10 8.41 7.60
N ILE A 45 -1.80 8.79 6.53
CA ILE A 45 -2.72 7.85 5.87
C ILE A 45 -1.96 6.78 5.09
N LEU A 46 -0.87 7.15 4.41
CA LEU A 46 -0.06 6.20 3.65
C LEU A 46 0.62 5.18 4.56
N ARG A 47 1.24 5.63 5.66
CA ARG A 47 1.79 4.71 6.67
C ARG A 47 0.72 3.79 7.22
N ARG A 48 -0.48 4.31 7.50
CA ARG A 48 -1.59 3.47 7.95
C ARG A 48 -2.00 2.41 6.93
N LEU A 49 -1.99 2.74 5.64
CA LEU A 49 -2.37 1.82 4.57
C LEU A 49 -1.30 0.75 4.32
N PHE A 50 -0.02 1.11 4.31
CA PHE A 50 1.08 0.23 3.87
C PHE A 50 1.91 -0.38 5.02
N GLU A 51 1.99 0.26 6.18
CA GLU A 51 2.81 -0.21 7.32
C GLU A 51 1.97 -0.92 8.39
N GLN A 52 0.64 -0.76 8.40
CA GLN A 52 -0.19 -1.64 9.24
C GLN A 52 -0.26 -3.02 8.61
N PRO A 53 -0.26 -4.11 9.41
CA PRO A 53 -0.57 -5.42 8.88
C PRO A 53 -1.95 -5.33 8.24
N LEU A 54 -2.01 -5.45 6.91
CA LEU A 54 -3.25 -5.77 6.22
C LEU A 54 -3.67 -7.09 6.84
N LEU A 55 -4.64 -7.05 7.74
CA LEU A 55 -5.28 -8.23 8.30
C LEU A 55 -5.84 -8.97 7.10
N VAL A 56 -5.07 -9.95 6.61
CA VAL A 56 -5.36 -10.74 5.43
C VAL A 56 -6.68 -11.44 5.70
N LEU A 57 -7.78 -10.86 5.23
CA LEU A 57 -9.13 -11.44 5.27
C LEU A 57 -9.26 -12.51 4.18
N SER A 58 -8.25 -13.37 4.05
CA SER A 58 -8.22 -14.52 3.15
C SER A 58 -7.32 -15.59 3.77
N GLY A 59 -7.73 -16.13 4.93
CA GLY A 59 -7.08 -17.31 5.51
C GLY A 59 -7.07 -17.44 7.03
N GLY A 60 -8.07 -16.92 7.75
CA GLY A 60 -8.26 -17.21 9.18
C GLY A 60 -7.22 -16.60 10.14
N PRO A 61 -7.54 -16.51 11.44
CA PRO A 61 -6.61 -15.99 12.43
C PRO A 61 -5.46 -16.98 12.65
N VAL A 62 -4.24 -16.61 12.23
CA VAL A 62 -3.03 -17.31 12.69
C VAL A 62 -2.81 -16.89 14.15
N GLN A 63 -3.36 -17.68 15.06
CA GLN A 63 -3.10 -17.57 16.48
C GLN A 63 -1.70 -18.16 16.73
N THR A 64 -0.66 -17.31 16.76
CA THR A 64 0.67 -17.76 17.21
C THR A 64 0.59 -18.00 18.71
N GLN A 65 0.61 -19.28 19.10
CA GLN A 65 0.93 -19.68 20.46
C GLN A 65 2.35 -19.19 20.76
N GLU A 66 2.53 -18.61 21.94
CA GLU A 66 3.79 -18.09 22.49
C GLU A 66 4.16 -16.67 22.04
N GLY A 67 4.10 -15.76 23.03
CA GLY A 67 4.28 -14.32 22.88
C GLY A 67 5.73 -13.92 22.65
N GLU A 68 6.30 -14.33 21.52
CA GLU A 68 7.60 -13.86 21.06
C GLU A 68 7.51 -13.31 19.62
N VAL A 69 8.28 -12.26 19.40
CA VAL A 69 8.22 -11.28 18.30
C VAL A 69 8.62 -11.93 16.96
N LEU A 70 7.74 -12.75 16.39
CA LEU A 70 7.83 -13.26 15.01
C LEU A 70 6.63 -12.85 14.16
N ALA A 71 5.57 -12.33 14.79
CA ALA A 71 4.36 -11.88 14.11
C ALA A 71 4.59 -10.62 13.25
N ASP A 72 5.45 -9.69 13.69
CA ASP A 72 5.67 -8.44 12.94
C ASP A 72 6.29 -8.70 11.57
N THR A 73 7.36 -9.49 11.47
CA THR A 73 8.05 -9.69 10.19
C THR A 73 7.22 -10.46 9.17
N ALA A 74 6.50 -11.51 9.61
CA ALA A 74 5.69 -12.34 8.71
C ALA A 74 4.40 -11.62 8.28
N ALA A 75 3.73 -10.91 9.19
CA ALA A 75 2.53 -10.14 8.87
C ALA A 75 2.86 -8.92 7.99
N THR A 76 3.98 -8.24 8.26
CA THR A 76 4.48 -7.17 7.40
C THR A 76 4.86 -7.72 6.03
N GLN A 77 5.57 -8.86 5.92
CA GLN A 77 5.85 -9.49 4.63
C GLN A 77 4.58 -9.84 3.84
N ALA A 78 3.52 -10.32 4.50
CA ALA A 78 2.23 -10.57 3.88
C ALA A 78 1.54 -9.28 3.40
N ALA A 79 1.64 -8.19 4.16
CA ALA A 79 1.10 -6.88 3.74
C ALA A 79 1.80 -6.31 2.49
N TRP A 80 3.04 -6.72 2.23
CA TRP A 80 3.81 -6.35 1.03
C TRP A 80 3.69 -7.35 -0.12
N SER A 81 2.82 -8.36 -0.01
CA SER A 81 2.57 -9.29 -1.12
C SER A 81 1.95 -8.54 -2.30
N PRO A 82 2.21 -8.96 -3.56
CA PRO A 82 1.58 -8.38 -4.73
C PRO A 82 0.05 -8.32 -4.62
N GLU A 83 -0.58 -9.38 -4.12
CA GLU A 83 -2.04 -9.49 -3.97
C GLU A 83 -2.57 -8.48 -2.94
N ALA A 84 -1.91 -8.34 -1.79
CA ALA A 84 -2.29 -7.40 -0.76
C ALA A 84 -2.17 -5.95 -1.24
N LEU A 85 -1.13 -5.66 -2.03
CA LEU A 85 -0.91 -4.35 -2.63
C LEU A 85 -1.90 -4.04 -3.74
N GLU A 86 -2.24 -5.03 -4.58
CA GLU A 86 -3.30 -4.90 -5.57
C GLU A 86 -4.65 -4.60 -4.89
N GLU A 87 -5.01 -5.32 -3.82
CA GLU A 87 -6.24 -5.05 -3.07
C GLU A 87 -6.24 -3.61 -2.50
N LEU A 88 -5.12 -3.17 -1.92
CA LEU A 88 -4.97 -1.83 -1.40
C LEU A 88 -5.12 -0.77 -2.51
N ILE A 89 -4.49 -0.98 -3.67
CA ILE A 89 -4.55 -0.10 -4.84
C ILE A 89 -5.97 0.00 -5.39
N HIS A 90 -6.67 -1.12 -5.53
CA HIS A 90 -7.98 -1.15 -6.17
C HIS A 90 -9.12 -0.73 -5.24
N TYR A 91 -9.03 -1.04 -3.94
CA TYR A 91 -10.16 -0.89 -3.02
C TYR A 91 -9.96 0.14 -1.90
N LYS A 92 -8.72 0.45 -1.49
CA LYS A 92 -8.47 1.35 -0.34
C LYS A 92 -7.98 2.72 -0.77
N LEU A 93 -7.01 2.79 -1.68
CA LEU A 93 -6.40 4.04 -2.16
C LEU A 93 -7.44 5.04 -2.72
N PRO A 94 -8.43 4.64 -3.55
CA PRO A 94 -9.40 5.57 -4.10
C PRO A 94 -10.25 6.29 -3.05
N GLY A 95 -10.58 5.61 -1.94
CA GLY A 95 -11.33 6.19 -0.82
C GLY A 95 -10.60 7.34 -0.12
N HIS A 96 -9.30 7.52 -0.38
CA HIS A 96 -8.48 8.60 0.16
C HIS A 96 -8.13 9.68 -0.87
N GLY A 97 -8.74 9.62 -2.06
CA GLY A 97 -8.48 10.57 -3.14
C GLY A 97 -7.12 10.34 -3.80
N LEU A 98 -6.61 9.10 -3.73
CA LEU A 98 -5.33 8.69 -4.26
C LEU A 98 -5.53 7.58 -5.29
N ALA A 99 -4.62 7.53 -6.27
CA ALA A 99 -4.53 6.39 -7.17
C ALA A 99 -3.07 5.99 -7.35
N ALA A 100 -2.88 4.78 -7.88
CA ALA A 100 -1.56 4.22 -8.06
C ALA A 100 -1.36 3.72 -9.49
N ARG A 101 -0.10 3.74 -9.92
CA ARG A 101 0.39 3.13 -11.15
C ARG A 101 1.44 2.09 -10.81
N ILE A 102 1.29 0.88 -11.33
CA ILE A 102 2.28 -0.18 -11.21
C ILE A 102 3.29 -0.03 -12.35
N VAL A 103 4.57 0.03 -12.02
CA VAL A 103 5.69 0.19 -12.96
C VAL A 103 6.62 -1.03 -12.83
N GLY A 104 6.65 -1.84 -13.89
CA GLY A 104 7.54 -3.00 -14.02
C GLY A 104 6.99 -4.29 -13.38
N HIS A 105 6.75 -5.28 -14.24
CA HIS A 105 6.66 -6.70 -13.91
C HIS A 105 8.00 -7.38 -14.21
#